data_AF-A0A1Q6RQP3-F1
#
_entry.id   AF-A0A1Q6RQP3-F1
#
_cell.length_a   1.000
_cell.length_b   1.000
_cell.length_c   1.000
_cell.angle_alpha   90.00
_cell.angle_beta   90.00
_cell.angle_gamma   90.00
#
_symmetry.space_group_name_H-M   'P 1'
#
loop_
_entity.id
_entity.type
_entity.pdbx_description
1 polymer ?
#
loop_
_entity_poly.entity_id
_entity_poly.type
_entity_poly.pdbx_seq_one_letter_code
_entity_poly.pdbx_strand_id
1 'polypeptide(L)' 'MLIKIGETQWIKAKKINAVKVHQRDIKKQWDVCVYTDREKCVYGTYDTKDEALRLLDYLALTINK' A
#
# COMPACT_ATOMS: atom_id res chain seq x y z
N MET A 1 -2.50 -14.77 -5.67
CA MET A 1 -1.73 -14.26 -4.51
C MET A 1 -2.62 -13.46 -3.56
N LEU A 2 -2.42 -13.59 -2.24
CA LEU A 2 -3.08 -12.78 -1.21
C LEU A 2 -2.07 -11.80 -0.63
N ILE A 3 -2.47 -10.54 -0.47
CA ILE A 3 -1.67 -9.47 0.15
C ILE A 3 -2.28 -9.18 1.51
N LYS A 4 -1.47 -9.28 2.56
CA LYS A 4 -1.87 -8.92 3.91
C LYS A 4 -1.82 -7.41 4.06
N ILE A 5 -2.90 -6.81 4.58
CA ILE A 5 -3.00 -5.39 4.90
C ILE A 5 -3.19 -5.29 6.41
N GLY A 6 -2.26 -4.63 7.10
CA GLY A 6 -2.25 -4.59 8.56
C GLY A 6 -2.19 -5.98 9.19
N GLU A 7 -2.85 -6.17 10.34
CA GLU A 7 -2.81 -7.42 11.08
C GLU A 7 -3.88 -8.43 10.68
N THR A 8 -5.06 -7.96 10.25
CA THR A 8 -6.27 -8.80 10.15
C THR A 8 -6.85 -8.92 8.75
N GLN A 9 -6.44 -8.08 7.79
CA GLN A 9 -7.05 -8.04 6.46
C GLN A 9 -6.18 -8.72 5.41
N TRP A 10 -6.82 -9.47 4.51
CA TRP A 10 -6.19 -10.11 3.37
C TRP A 10 -6.95 -9.77 2.10
N ILE A 11 -6.27 -9.19 1.13
CA ILE A 11 -6.84 -8.77 -0.15
C ILE A 11 -6.25 -9.64 -1.26
N LYS A 12 -7.12 -10.14 -2.15
CA LYS A 12 -6.67 -10.83 -3.37
C LYS A 12 -5.99 -9.81 -4.28
N ALA A 13 -4.76 -10.09 -4.74
CA ALA A 13 -3.99 -9.20 -5.60
C ALA A 13 -4.80 -8.71 -6.82
N LYS A 14 -5.57 -9.60 -7.46
CA LYS A 14 -6.46 -9.26 -8.59
C LYS A 14 -7.58 -8.26 -8.31
N LYS A 15 -7.86 -7.93 -7.04
CA LYS A 15 -8.83 -6.91 -6.64
C LYS A 15 -8.18 -5.55 -6.39
N ILE A 16 -6.85 -5.48 -6.45
CA ILE A 16 -6.09 -4.26 -6.25
C ILE A 16 -5.94 -3.58 -7.60
N ASN A 17 -6.48 -2.38 -7.70
CA ASN A 17 -6.49 -1.61 -8.93
C ASN A 17 -5.33 -0.61 -8.97
N ALA A 18 -4.89 -0.14 -7.81
CA ALA A 18 -3.78 0.79 -7.69
C ALA A 18 -3.10 0.70 -6.33
N VAL A 19 -1.81 1.07 -6.30
CA VAL A 19 -1.05 1.34 -5.08
C VAL A 19 -0.51 2.75 -5.18
N LYS A 20 -0.65 3.55 -4.11
CA LYS A 20 -0.21 4.95 -4.09
C LYS A 20 0.45 5.29 -2.76
N VAL A 21 1.44 6.17 -2.81
CA VAL A 21 2.08 6.76 -1.62
C VAL A 21 1.49 8.15 -1.38
N HIS A 22 1.09 8.43 -0.14
CA HIS A 22 0.56 9.72 0.28
C HIS A 22 1.36 10.25 1.46
N GLN A 23 1.67 11.55 1.48
CA GLN A 23 2.25 12.18 2.67
C GLN A 23 1.15 12.50 3.68
N ARG A 24 1.38 12.21 4.97
CA ARG A 24 0.56 12.73 6.06
C ARG A 24 1.03 14.13 6.40
N ASP A 25 0.16 15.11 6.16
CA ASP A 25 0.44 16.54 6.28
C ASP A 25 1.04 16.96 7.64
N ILE A 26 0.71 16.25 8.73
CA ILE A 26 1.08 16.66 10.09
C ILE A 26 2.40 16.05 10.58
N LYS A 27 2.81 14.88 10.10
CA LYS A 27 3.93 14.10 10.69
C LYS A 27 5.13 13.88 9.78
N LYS A 28 5.15 14.43 8.55
CA LYS A 28 6.13 14.07 7.49
C LYS A 28 6.23 12.55 7.23
N GLN A 29 5.23 11.80 7.66
CA GLN A 29 5.13 10.35 7.44
C GLN A 29 4.48 10.07 6.08
N TRP A 30 4.70 8.88 5.56
CA TRP A 30 4.28 8.45 4.24
C TRP A 30 3.44 7.19 4.35
N ASP A 31 2.18 7.28 3.95
CA ASP A 31 1.25 6.15 3.91
C ASP A 31 1.33 5.47 2.54
N VAL A 32 1.63 4.17 2.52
CA VAL A 32 1.44 3.32 1.35
C VAL A 32 0.01 2.79 1.38
N CYS A 33 -0.78 3.16 0.37
CA CYS A 33 -2.19 2.84 0.29
C CYS A 33 -2.47 1.90 -0.89
N VAL A 34 -3.29 0.90 -0.63
CA VAL A 34 -3.80 -0.06 -1.60
C VAL A 34 -5.25 0.29 -1.91
N TYR A 35 -5.58 0.38 -3.19
CA TYR A 35 -6.92 0.72 -3.66
C TYR A 35 -7.56 -0.50 -4.32
N THR A 36 -8.79 -0.78 -3.91
CA THR A 36 -9.68 -1.76 -4.54
C THR A 36 -10.90 -1.04 -5.11
N ASP A 37 -11.77 -1.76 -5.82
CA ASP A 37 -13.04 -1.21 -6.30
C ASP A 37 -13.95 -0.67 -5.18
N ARG A 38 -13.76 -1.16 -3.94
CA ARG A 38 -14.67 -0.89 -2.82
C ARG A 38 -14.11 0.08 -1.81
N GLU A 39 -12.79 0.07 -1.63
CA GLU A 39 -12.16 0.77 -0.51
C GLU A 39 -10.69 1.08 -0.76
N LYS A 40 -10.21 2.08 -0.01
CA LYS A 40 -8.80 2.40 0.18
C LYS A 40 -8.37 1.81 1.53
N CYS A 41 -7.31 1.01 1.53
CA CYS A 41 -6.71 0.49 2.75
C CYS A 41 -5.28 1.01 2.89
N VAL A 42 -4.87 1.41 4.09
CA VAL A 42 -3.47 1.75 4.37
C VAL A 42 -2.71 0.45 4.61
N TYR A 43 -1.73 0.16 3.77
CA TYR A 43 -0.84 -0.99 3.91
C TYR A 43 0.14 -0.79 5.06
N GLY A 44 0.75 0.40 5.12
CA GLY A 44 1.73 0.77 6.13
C GLY A 44 2.03 2.26 6.11
N THR A 45 2.55 2.76 7.22
CA THR A 45 3.01 4.14 7.40
C THR A 45 4.51 4.11 7.66
N TYR A 46 5.25 4.98 6.97
CA TYR A 46 6.70 5.04 6.99
C TYR A 46 7.18 6.44 7.35
N ASP A 47 8.34 6.55 7.98
CA ASP A 47 8.91 7.85 8.35
C ASP A 47 9.59 8.53 7.17
N THR A 48 10.08 7.76 6.18
CA THR A 48 10.74 8.31 5.00
C THR A 48 10.00 7.99 3.70
N LYS A 49 10.16 8.89 2.71
CA LYS A 49 9.58 8.70 1.38
C LYS A 49 10.20 7.50 0.66
N ASP A 50 11.51 7.31 0.80
CA ASP A 50 12.24 6.24 0.12
C ASP A 50 11.80 4.85 0.58
N GLU A 51 11.56 4.65 1.88
CA GLU A 51 11.00 3.40 2.40
C GLU A 51 9.61 3.12 1.83
N ALA A 52 8.75 4.15 1.80
CA ALA A 52 7.41 4.04 1.24
C ALA A 52 7.43 3.70 -0.27
N LEU A 53 8.36 4.29 -1.03
CA LEU A 53 8.54 4.01 -2.46
C LEU A 53 9.05 2.58 -2.71
N ARG A 54 10.06 2.11 -1.95
CA ARG A 54 10.55 0.73 -2.08
C ARG A 54 9.45 -0.30 -1.85
N LEU A 55 8.57 -0.03 -0.88
CA LEU A 55 7.43 -0.91 -0.63
C LEU A 55 6.39 -0.81 -1.75
N LEU A 56 6.12 0.38 -2.27
CA LEU A 56 5.22 0.56 -3.41
C LEU A 56 5.70 -0.27 -4.61
N ASP A 57 6.99 -0.23 -4.93
CA ASP A 57 7.56 -1.01 -6.03
C ASP A 57 7.45 -2.52 -5.79
N TYR A 58 7.73 -2.97 -4.56
CA TYR A 58 7.55 -4.38 -4.18
C TYR A 58 6.09 -4.83 -4.35
N LEU A 59 5.14 -4.03 -3.90
CA LEU A 59 3.71 -4.34 -4.04
C LEU A 59 3.27 -4.33 -5.51
N ALA A 60 3.74 -3.36 -6.30
CA ALA A 60 3.44 -3.28 -7.73
C ALA A 60 3.96 -4.53 -8.47
N LEU A 61 5.18 -4.98 -8.20
CA LEU A 61 5.73 -6.22 -8.76
C LEU A 61 4.95 -7.46 -8.32
N THR A 62 4.50 -7.47 -7.07
CA THR A 62 3.76 -8.59 -6.48
C THR A 62 2.34 -8.71 -7.05
N ILE A 63 1.68 -7.59 -7.35
CA ILE A 63 0.32 -7.56 -7.90
C ILE A 63 0.33 -7.93 -9.39
N ASN A 64 1.35 -7.50 -10.14
CA ASN A 64 1.47 -7.73 -11.57
C ASN A 64 2.13 -9.07 -11.94
N LYS A 65 2.40 -9.93 -10.96
CA LYS A 65 2.87 -11.31 -11.15
C LYS A 65 1.71 -12.29 -11.21
#